data_AF-A0A7V3PJ95-F1
#
_entry.id   AF-A0A7V3PJ95-F1
#
_cell.length_a   1.000
_cell.length_b   1.000
_cell.length_c   1.000
_cell.angle_alpha   90.00
_cell.angle_beta   90.00
_cell.angle_gamma   90.00
#
_symmetry.space_group_name_H-M   'P 1'
#
loop_
_entity.id
_entity.type
_entity.pdbx_description
1 polymer ?
#
loop_
_entity_poly.entity_id
_entity_poly.type
_entity_poly.pdbx_seq_one_letter_code
_entity_poly.pdbx_strand_id
1 'polypeptide(L)'
;MKKNLIVILSVLFVFIIYLITLAPGIVQIDAGELSAVASTLGIAHPTGYPLFTLIGYLFTKIFFFTSKIYALNFLSTLYTLGGFIFIYKINEIVLKQLKPQQTKEKKTRKKSQPTFDLSENQITIIALLGSLTIAFSRTFWLQSTSVEVYSLHILLISASIYFFLRSYFKEIETKSDDKEKVTKDWLIFAFVFGLSFTNHMTSILVIPGIAYLYFSKYGFTKSSFKKILVMLTPFFAALMIYLYLPISASKNPSINWGNPVNWENFKRHIMGWQYQSWIFSSTESASKQFKYFVEIFPAEFAYIGLILILVGLIELYKSNKKIFTFYLILFITCLLYSINYDINDIDSYFLLAFISAGLISTAGYLFVVKSLIKKNENSTYALLILPILILAINFEKVNQSDNTQYHEYSVSVLNSAEKNSVIISYLWDFFISPSYYLQFVENKRKDVAVIDKELTRRSWYFNQLKTNYPTLYERSKDLIDGFLPELAKFERNENYNPQILEKYYREIIQSFIVRNINDHEVYLTPEMVEVEMKNGWLVLPDSLRVIPDLFMFKIVKDTFYHPLKIKDYSINFRNDKSYYTETLKNLIITAHINRALYELRFGKKDEAKILVDKVLKINPQIQLPETLTSIY
;
A
#
# COMPACT_ATOMS: atom_id res chain seq x y z
N MET A 1 -4.34 -19.53 33.47
CA MET A 1 -4.63 -18.08 33.32
C MET A 1 -6.09 -17.90 32.88
N LYS A 2 -6.76 -16.81 33.29
CA LYS A 2 -8.09 -16.48 32.76
C LYS A 2 -7.96 -16.17 31.25
N LYS A 3 -8.82 -16.74 30.40
CA LYS A 3 -8.90 -16.51 28.94
C LYS A 3 -8.61 -15.06 28.52
N ASN A 4 -9.29 -14.11 29.14
CA ASN A 4 -9.16 -12.68 28.81
C ASN A 4 -7.73 -12.16 29.01
N LEU A 5 -7.01 -12.65 30.03
CA LEU A 5 -5.64 -12.22 30.30
C LEU A 5 -4.68 -12.68 29.20
N ILE A 6 -4.82 -13.92 28.70
CA ILE A 6 -3.96 -14.44 27.61
C ILE A 6 -4.17 -13.60 26.36
N VAL A 7 -5.42 -13.32 25.99
CA VAL A 7 -5.75 -12.51 24.81
C VAL A 7 -5.20 -11.09 24.94
N ILE A 8 -5.38 -10.44 26.10
CA ILE A 8 -4.85 -9.09 26.34
C ILE A 8 -3.33 -9.07 26.21
N LEU A 9 -2.63 -10.03 26.82
CA LEU A 9 -1.17 -10.12 26.73
C LEU A 9 -0.69 -10.35 25.29
N SER A 10 -1.36 -11.19 24.51
CA SER A 10 -1.03 -11.38 23.10
C SER A 10 -1.27 -10.12 22.26
N VAL A 11 -2.37 -9.40 22.49
CA VAL A 11 -2.65 -8.13 21.81
C VAL A 11 -1.60 -7.08 22.16
N LEU A 12 -1.23 -6.96 23.45
CA LEU A 12 -0.18 -6.06 23.89
C LEU A 12 1.18 -6.43 23.29
N PHE A 13 1.50 -7.72 23.21
CA PHE A 13 2.74 -8.18 22.59
C PHE A 13 2.80 -7.80 21.11
N VAL A 14 1.76 -8.09 20.32
CA VAL A 14 1.70 -7.69 18.91
C VAL A 14 1.77 -6.18 18.75
N PHE A 15 1.07 -5.42 19.60
CA PHE A 15 1.11 -3.96 19.59
C PHE A 15 2.51 -3.42 19.83
N ILE A 16 3.22 -3.94 20.85
CA ILE A 16 4.60 -3.53 21.14
C ILE A 16 5.51 -3.84 19.95
N ILE A 17 5.42 -5.04 19.38
CA ILE A 17 6.23 -5.45 18.23
C ILE A 17 5.98 -4.53 17.03
N TYR A 18 4.72 -4.22 16.70
CA TYR A 18 4.41 -3.30 15.61
C TYR A 18 4.94 -1.89 15.88
N LEU A 19 4.78 -1.41 17.12
CA LEU A 19 5.21 -0.07 17.52
C LEU A 19 6.74 0.10 17.45
N ILE A 20 7.53 -0.89 17.88
CA ILE A 20 9.00 -0.81 17.81
C ILE A 20 9.54 -0.94 16.37
N THR A 21 8.73 -1.40 15.43
CA THR A 21 9.07 -1.48 14.00
C THR A 21 8.51 -0.32 13.16
N LEU A 22 7.81 0.62 13.79
CA LEU A 22 7.12 1.72 13.13
C LEU A 22 8.09 2.71 12.48
N ALA A 23 7.80 3.16 11.26
CA ALA A 23 8.59 4.18 10.58
C ALA A 23 8.49 5.54 11.31
N PRO A 24 9.62 6.22 11.56
CA PRO A 24 9.62 7.52 12.24
C PRO A 24 9.14 8.66 11.33
N GLY A 25 9.19 8.48 10.01
CA GLY A 25 8.87 9.50 9.02
C GLY A 25 8.23 8.94 7.75
N ILE A 26 8.39 9.69 6.66
CA ILE A 26 7.83 9.36 5.34
C ILE A 26 8.70 8.25 4.72
N VAL A 27 8.05 7.23 4.18
CA VAL A 27 8.68 6.14 3.43
C VAL A 27 8.45 6.32 1.92
N GLN A 28 8.89 5.35 1.12
CA GLN A 28 8.75 5.36 -0.34
C GLN A 28 7.29 5.24 -0.84
N ILE A 29 7.11 5.28 -2.18
CA ILE A 29 5.84 5.04 -2.90
C ILE A 29 4.80 6.10 -2.51
N ASP A 30 3.59 5.72 -2.09
CA ASP A 30 2.43 6.60 -1.95
C ASP A 30 2.32 7.23 -0.57
N ALA A 31 3.21 6.85 0.37
CA ALA A 31 3.13 7.27 1.76
C ALA A 31 3.11 8.81 1.92
N GLY A 32 3.86 9.54 1.10
CA GLY A 32 3.85 11.01 1.11
C GLY A 32 2.53 11.60 0.63
N GLU A 33 2.03 11.13 -0.52
CA GLU A 33 0.76 11.59 -1.09
C GLU A 33 -0.44 11.23 -0.20
N LEU A 34 -0.54 9.98 0.26
CA LEU A 34 -1.59 9.53 1.17
C LEU A 34 -1.57 10.30 2.50
N SER A 35 -0.39 10.59 3.04
CA SER A 35 -0.25 11.41 4.24
C SER A 35 -0.69 12.85 4.03
N ALA A 36 -0.37 13.42 2.88
CA ALA A 36 -0.80 14.76 2.51
C ALA A 36 -2.32 14.83 2.40
N VAL A 37 -2.92 13.90 1.64
CA VAL A 37 -4.38 13.82 1.46
C VAL A 37 -5.10 13.63 2.79
N ALA A 38 -4.67 12.68 3.62
CA ALA A 38 -5.23 12.46 4.95
C ALA A 38 -5.05 13.67 5.87
N SER A 39 -4.00 14.48 5.69
CA SER A 39 -3.76 15.68 6.51
C SER A 39 -4.51 16.93 6.05
N THR A 40 -4.92 17.00 4.78
CA THR A 40 -5.50 18.22 4.17
C THR A 40 -6.90 18.03 3.59
N LEU A 41 -7.50 16.85 3.68
CA LEU A 41 -8.76 16.51 2.99
C LEU A 41 -8.65 16.70 1.47
N GLY A 42 -7.53 16.26 0.89
CA GLY A 42 -7.36 16.15 -0.56
C GLY A 42 -8.08 14.94 -1.15
N ILE A 43 -7.78 14.63 -2.40
CA ILE A 43 -8.25 13.42 -3.08
C ILE A 43 -7.03 12.63 -3.53
N ALA A 44 -6.91 11.41 -3.01
CA ALA A 44 -5.83 10.50 -3.33
C ALA A 44 -5.98 9.89 -4.71
N HIS A 45 -4.94 9.20 -5.19
CA HIS A 45 -5.06 8.40 -6.41
C HIS A 45 -6.25 7.45 -6.41
N PRO A 46 -6.76 7.07 -7.61
CA PRO A 46 -7.84 6.11 -7.71
C PRO A 46 -7.56 4.83 -6.90
N THR A 47 -8.49 4.37 -6.07
CA THR A 47 -9.93 4.69 -6.09
C THR A 47 -10.35 5.80 -5.11
N GLY A 48 -9.41 6.59 -4.59
CA GLY A 48 -9.65 7.84 -3.84
C GLY A 48 -9.82 7.70 -2.33
N TYR A 49 -9.96 6.46 -1.85
CA TYR A 49 -9.89 6.06 -0.44
C TYR A 49 -10.60 7.00 0.57
N PRO A 50 -11.86 7.43 0.34
CA PRO A 50 -12.48 8.49 1.12
C PRO A 50 -12.59 8.17 2.63
N LEU A 51 -12.84 6.92 3.00
CA LEU A 51 -12.89 6.53 4.42
C LEU A 51 -11.53 6.67 5.11
N PHE A 52 -10.46 6.22 4.44
CA PHE A 52 -9.08 6.37 4.91
C PHE A 52 -8.75 7.85 5.13
N THR A 53 -9.05 8.69 4.14
CA THR A 53 -8.79 10.14 4.19
C THR A 53 -9.52 10.82 5.35
N LEU A 54 -10.82 10.52 5.53
CA LEU A 54 -11.62 11.14 6.58
C LEU A 54 -11.18 10.72 7.99
N ILE A 55 -10.91 9.43 8.22
CA ILE A 55 -10.45 8.97 9.54
C ILE A 55 -9.04 9.50 9.80
N GLY A 56 -8.14 9.45 8.82
CA GLY A 56 -6.79 9.98 8.92
C GLY A 56 -6.80 11.47 9.29
N TYR A 57 -7.65 12.27 8.65
CA TYR A 57 -7.80 13.68 8.98
C TYR A 57 -8.21 13.88 10.43
N LEU A 58 -9.27 13.21 10.89
CA LEU A 58 -9.72 13.31 12.27
C LEU A 58 -8.62 12.86 13.25
N PHE A 59 -7.90 11.79 12.93
CA PHE A 59 -6.82 11.27 13.75
C PHE A 59 -5.67 12.27 13.91
N THR A 60 -5.25 12.93 12.82
CA THR A 60 -4.20 13.98 12.88
C THR A 60 -4.64 15.21 13.69
N LYS A 61 -5.95 15.45 13.85
CA LYS A 61 -6.46 16.51 14.75
C LYS A 61 -6.41 16.11 16.22
N ILE A 62 -6.60 14.82 16.52
CA ILE A 62 -6.52 14.29 17.88
C ILE A 62 -5.04 14.16 18.32
N PHE A 63 -4.18 13.66 17.44
CA PHE A 63 -2.74 13.45 17.69
C PHE A 63 -1.90 14.66 17.26
N PHE A 64 -2.32 15.87 17.64
CA PHE A 64 -1.65 17.12 17.26
C PHE A 64 -0.30 17.36 17.96
N PHE A 65 0.02 16.59 19.01
CA PHE A 65 1.25 16.73 19.81
C PHE A 65 2.46 15.98 19.23
N THR A 66 2.31 15.31 18.09
CA THR A 66 3.39 14.66 17.32
C THR A 66 3.33 15.09 15.85
N SER A 67 4.31 14.70 15.03
CA SER A 67 4.25 14.94 13.59
C SER A 67 3.07 14.19 12.98
N LYS A 68 2.42 14.79 11.98
CA LYS A 68 1.24 14.16 11.34
C LYS A 68 1.61 12.84 10.66
N ILE A 69 2.79 12.75 10.04
CA ILE A 69 3.30 11.52 9.46
C ILE A 69 3.44 10.40 10.51
N TYR A 70 4.01 10.69 11.67
CA TYR A 70 4.13 9.69 12.74
C TYR A 70 2.76 9.28 13.27
N ALA A 71 1.84 10.23 13.46
CA ALA A 71 0.46 9.93 13.85
C ALA A 71 -0.23 9.00 12.84
N LEU A 72 -0.06 9.23 11.54
CA LEU A 72 -0.65 8.40 10.50
C LEU A 72 0.01 7.02 10.39
N ASN A 73 1.33 6.91 10.53
CA ASN A 73 2.02 5.62 10.65
C ASN A 73 1.47 4.85 11.86
N PHE A 74 1.33 5.51 13.01
CA PHE A 74 0.77 4.91 14.22
C PHE A 74 -0.69 4.47 14.02
N LEU A 75 -1.49 5.23 13.27
CA LEU A 75 -2.84 4.83 12.90
C LEU A 75 -2.86 3.53 12.07
N SER A 76 -1.91 3.35 11.16
CA SER A 76 -1.73 2.08 10.44
C SER A 76 -1.40 0.91 11.38
N THR A 77 -0.58 1.12 12.40
CA THR A 77 -0.39 0.13 13.48
C THR A 77 -1.71 -0.25 14.16
N LEU A 78 -2.54 0.74 14.53
CA LEU A 78 -3.82 0.50 15.19
C LEU A 78 -4.80 -0.28 14.31
N TYR A 79 -4.87 0.04 13.02
CA TYR A 79 -5.72 -0.68 12.08
C TYR A 79 -5.29 -2.14 11.93
N THR A 80 -4.00 -2.39 11.69
CA THR A 80 -3.47 -3.74 11.51
C THR A 80 -3.63 -4.57 12.80
N LEU A 81 -3.46 -3.96 13.98
CA LEU A 81 -3.76 -4.59 15.27
C LEU A 81 -5.25 -4.94 15.41
N GLY A 82 -6.15 -4.04 14.98
CA GLY A 82 -7.58 -4.32 14.93
C GLY A 82 -7.91 -5.51 14.01
N GLY A 83 -7.24 -5.61 12.87
CA GLY A 83 -7.30 -6.76 11.98
C GLY A 83 -6.90 -8.06 12.68
N PHE A 84 -5.77 -8.08 13.38
CA PHE A 84 -5.34 -9.21 14.21
C PHE A 84 -6.40 -9.64 15.22
N ILE A 85 -7.03 -8.69 15.92
CA ILE A 85 -8.12 -8.98 16.89
C ILE A 85 -9.31 -9.66 16.20
N PHE A 86 -9.72 -9.19 15.02
CA PHE A 86 -10.81 -9.81 14.28
C PHE A 86 -10.43 -11.18 13.72
N ILE A 87 -9.19 -11.39 13.28
CA ILE A 87 -8.68 -12.71 12.87
C ILE A 87 -8.73 -13.68 14.05
N TYR A 88 -8.29 -13.27 15.25
CA TYR A 88 -8.45 -14.06 16.48
C TYR A 88 -9.91 -14.42 16.72
N LYS A 89 -10.82 -13.46 16.56
CA LYS A 89 -12.25 -13.70 16.72
C LYS A 89 -12.83 -14.66 15.68
N ILE A 90 -12.36 -14.60 14.42
CA ILE A 90 -12.72 -15.56 13.36
C ILE A 90 -12.24 -16.96 13.75
N ASN A 91 -10.96 -17.08 14.12
CA ASN A 91 -10.36 -18.35 14.52
C ASN A 91 -11.12 -18.97 15.71
N GLU A 92 -11.43 -18.18 16.73
CA GLU A 92 -12.18 -18.59 17.92
C GLU A 92 -13.57 -19.15 17.56
N ILE A 93 -14.36 -18.43 16.75
CA ILE A 93 -15.71 -18.88 16.39
C ILE A 93 -15.69 -20.09 15.46
N VAL A 94 -14.69 -20.20 14.58
CA VAL A 94 -14.59 -21.32 13.63
C VAL A 94 -14.15 -22.59 14.35
N LEU A 95 -13.16 -22.52 15.24
CA LEU A 95 -12.72 -23.68 16.03
C LEU A 95 -13.88 -24.32 16.82
N LYS A 96 -14.80 -23.52 17.36
CA LYS A 96 -16.00 -23.99 18.06
C LYS A 96 -16.96 -24.80 17.16
N GLN A 97 -16.86 -24.63 15.84
CA GLN A 97 -17.68 -25.31 14.84
C GLN A 97 -16.97 -26.50 14.19
N LEU A 98 -15.66 -26.69 14.43
CA LEU A 98 -14.89 -27.84 13.93
C LEU A 98 -15.06 -29.05 14.85
N LYS A 99 -16.28 -29.63 14.87
CA LYS A 99 -16.54 -30.90 15.56
C LYS A 99 -15.97 -32.09 14.77
N PRO A 100 -15.46 -33.14 15.43
CA PRO A 100 -15.05 -34.35 14.73
C PRO A 100 -16.25 -34.98 14.02
N GLN A 101 -16.06 -35.37 12.77
CA GLN A 101 -17.06 -36.14 12.02
C GLN A 101 -17.25 -37.49 12.74
N GLN A 102 -18.44 -37.77 13.28
CA GLN A 102 -18.78 -39.12 13.68
C GLN A 102 -18.77 -39.98 12.42
N THR A 103 -17.72 -40.76 12.23
CA THR A 103 -17.72 -41.84 11.26
C THR A 103 -18.94 -42.69 11.55
N LYS A 104 -19.80 -42.86 10.53
CA LYS A 104 -20.89 -43.85 10.55
C LYS A 104 -20.27 -45.25 10.55
N GLU A 105 -19.61 -45.63 11.64
CA GLU A 105 -19.30 -47.04 11.88
C GLU A 105 -20.60 -47.75 12.19
N LYS A 106 -20.87 -48.79 11.41
CA LYS A 106 -21.98 -49.73 11.60
C LYS A 106 -22.06 -50.12 13.08
N LYS A 107 -23.26 -50.00 13.66
CA LYS A 107 -23.63 -50.46 15.00
C LYS A 107 -23.01 -51.84 15.31
N THR A 108 -21.84 -51.86 15.92
CA THR A 108 -21.28 -52.99 16.65
C THR A 108 -20.63 -52.47 17.93
N ARG A 109 -20.83 -53.21 19.01
CA ARG A 109 -20.76 -52.76 20.41
C ARG A 109 -19.36 -52.33 20.88
N LYS A 110 -19.37 -51.27 21.70
CA LYS A 110 -18.44 -50.92 22.81
C LYS A 110 -16.96 -50.61 22.48
N LYS A 111 -16.69 -49.31 22.32
CA LYS A 111 -15.97 -48.48 23.31
C LYS A 111 -16.32 -47.02 22.96
N SER A 112 -16.91 -46.28 23.90
CA SER A 112 -17.09 -44.84 23.78
C SER A 112 -15.69 -44.21 23.68
N GLN A 113 -15.18 -44.01 22.47
CA GLN A 113 -14.01 -43.18 22.26
C GLN A 113 -14.32 -41.80 22.86
N PRO A 114 -13.43 -41.25 23.72
CA PRO A 114 -13.66 -39.94 24.29
C PRO A 114 -13.74 -38.94 23.15
N THR A 115 -14.88 -38.26 23.03
CA THR A 115 -14.97 -37.07 22.20
C THR A 115 -13.83 -36.14 22.60
N PHE A 116 -12.99 -35.78 21.62
CA PHE A 116 -11.92 -34.81 21.84
C PHE A 116 -12.58 -33.44 22.04
N ASP A 117 -12.96 -33.17 23.28
CA ASP A 117 -13.57 -31.91 23.70
C ASP A 117 -12.44 -30.99 24.18
N LEU A 118 -12.17 -29.94 23.41
CA LEU A 118 -11.17 -28.93 23.74
C LEU A 118 -11.70 -28.04 24.85
N SER A 119 -10.86 -27.70 25.83
CA SER A 119 -11.23 -26.66 26.80
C SER A 119 -11.33 -25.29 26.14
N GLU A 120 -12.09 -24.37 26.73
CA GLU A 120 -12.15 -22.96 26.27
C GLU A 120 -10.76 -22.31 26.23
N ASN A 121 -9.86 -22.71 27.13
CA ASN A 121 -8.47 -22.24 27.11
C ASN A 121 -7.71 -22.78 25.90
N GLN A 122 -7.83 -24.07 25.57
CA GLN A 122 -7.17 -24.64 24.40
C GLN A 122 -7.70 -24.01 23.11
N ILE A 123 -9.01 -23.78 22.98
CA ILE A 123 -9.59 -23.06 21.84
C ILE A 123 -8.97 -21.66 21.72
N THR A 124 -8.85 -20.95 22.84
CA THR A 124 -8.25 -19.61 22.88
C THR A 124 -6.78 -19.65 22.43
N ILE A 125 -5.99 -20.60 22.94
CA ILE A 125 -4.56 -20.72 22.58
C ILE A 125 -4.40 -21.08 21.10
N ILE A 126 -5.15 -22.05 20.59
CA ILE A 126 -5.09 -22.45 19.17
C ILE A 126 -5.52 -21.29 18.26
N ALA A 127 -6.56 -20.54 18.66
CA ALA A 127 -6.98 -19.36 17.90
C ALA A 127 -5.88 -18.29 17.85
N LEU A 128 -5.22 -18.02 18.98
CA LEU A 128 -4.11 -17.09 19.06
C LEU A 128 -2.90 -17.56 18.25
N LEU A 129 -2.57 -18.85 18.27
CA LEU A 129 -1.46 -19.40 17.48
C LEU A 129 -1.65 -19.12 15.99
N GLY A 130 -2.84 -19.41 15.44
CA GLY A 130 -3.15 -19.11 14.04
C GLY A 130 -3.15 -17.61 13.73
N SER A 131 -3.64 -16.78 14.66
CA SER A 131 -3.62 -15.32 14.52
C SER A 131 -2.22 -14.73 14.58
N LEU A 132 -1.34 -15.23 15.44
CA LEU A 132 0.04 -14.79 15.55
C LEU A 132 0.87 -15.22 14.33
N THR A 133 0.60 -16.41 13.77
CA THR A 133 1.21 -16.87 12.52
C THR A 133 1.01 -15.86 11.38
N ILE A 134 -0.21 -15.31 11.22
CA ILE A 134 -0.45 -14.28 10.19
C ILE A 134 -0.01 -12.89 10.63
N ALA A 135 -0.15 -12.53 11.91
CA ALA A 135 0.31 -11.23 12.41
C ALA A 135 1.80 -10.99 12.19
N PHE A 136 2.62 -12.04 12.27
CA PHE A 136 4.07 -11.95 12.03
C PHE A 136 4.50 -12.36 10.62
N SER A 137 3.55 -12.68 9.73
CA SER A 137 3.87 -12.81 8.31
C SER A 137 4.36 -11.47 7.78
N ARG A 138 5.33 -11.50 6.87
CA ARG A 138 6.05 -10.31 6.40
C ARG A 138 5.10 -9.27 5.82
N THR A 139 4.27 -9.65 4.84
CA THR A 139 3.40 -8.70 4.15
C THR A 139 2.31 -8.14 5.07
N PHE A 140 1.74 -8.96 5.95
CA PHE A 140 0.71 -8.51 6.90
C PHE A 140 1.29 -7.52 7.93
N TRP A 141 2.46 -7.84 8.49
CA TRP A 141 3.13 -7.00 9.47
C TRP A 141 3.60 -5.68 8.86
N LEU A 142 4.12 -5.69 7.62
CA LEU A 142 4.59 -4.47 6.94
C LEU A 142 3.52 -3.37 6.89
N GLN A 143 2.24 -3.73 6.74
CA GLN A 143 1.13 -2.76 6.74
C GLN A 143 0.92 -2.03 8.07
N SER A 144 1.55 -2.48 9.17
CA SER A 144 1.51 -1.76 10.44
C SER A 144 2.57 -0.66 10.56
N THR A 145 3.59 -0.67 9.68
CA THR A 145 4.83 0.09 9.88
C THR A 145 4.83 1.47 9.25
N SER A 146 3.95 1.74 8.30
CA SER A 146 3.81 3.05 7.66
C SER A 146 2.39 3.26 7.15
N VAL A 147 2.07 4.52 6.89
CA VAL A 147 0.81 4.97 6.30
C VAL A 147 0.60 4.35 4.91
N GLU A 148 -0.40 3.49 4.84
CA GLU A 148 -0.85 2.82 3.61
C GLU A 148 -2.35 2.48 3.71
N VAL A 149 -3.01 2.33 2.57
CA VAL A 149 -4.47 2.05 2.55
C VAL A 149 -4.81 0.63 3.00
N TYR A 150 -3.84 -0.28 2.90
CA TYR A 150 -4.01 -1.70 3.16
C TYR A 150 -4.16 -2.03 4.65
N SER A 151 -3.62 -1.20 5.55
CA SER A 151 -3.77 -1.41 7.00
C SER A 151 -5.23 -1.31 7.43
N LEU A 152 -5.95 -0.29 6.93
CA LEU A 152 -7.39 -0.14 7.13
C LEU A 152 -8.17 -1.22 6.36
N HIS A 153 -7.69 -1.64 5.19
CA HIS A 153 -8.30 -2.73 4.44
C HIS A 153 -8.27 -4.06 5.22
N ILE A 154 -7.14 -4.40 5.83
CA ILE A 154 -6.98 -5.58 6.72
C ILE A 154 -8.03 -5.56 7.83
N LEU A 155 -8.21 -4.43 8.50
CA LEU A 155 -9.23 -4.25 9.54
C LEU A 155 -10.63 -4.51 9.00
N LEU A 156 -11.01 -3.82 7.92
CA LEU A 156 -12.38 -3.86 7.39
C LEU A 156 -12.75 -5.23 6.81
N ILE A 157 -11.82 -5.90 6.12
CA ILE A 157 -12.04 -7.24 5.57
C ILE A 157 -12.14 -8.28 6.68
N SER A 158 -11.24 -8.24 7.67
CA SER A 158 -11.28 -9.16 8.81
C SER A 158 -12.55 -8.96 9.64
N ALA A 159 -12.96 -7.70 9.87
CA ALA A 159 -14.22 -7.39 10.54
C ALA A 159 -15.44 -7.87 9.74
N SER A 160 -15.44 -7.69 8.42
CA SER A 160 -16.52 -8.15 7.54
C SER A 160 -16.67 -9.67 7.58
N ILE A 161 -15.56 -10.41 7.44
CA ILE A 161 -15.56 -11.88 7.53
C ILE A 161 -16.03 -12.33 8.92
N TYR A 162 -15.59 -11.67 10.00
CA TYR A 162 -16.03 -11.96 11.36
C TYR A 162 -17.54 -11.79 11.55
N PHE A 163 -18.09 -10.62 11.22
CA PHE A 163 -19.53 -10.36 11.42
C PHE A 163 -20.39 -11.26 10.53
N PHE A 164 -19.93 -11.58 9.32
CA PHE A 164 -20.57 -12.56 8.44
C PHE A 164 -20.61 -13.96 9.10
N LEU A 165 -19.45 -14.50 9.50
CA LEU A 165 -19.37 -15.84 10.09
C LEU A 165 -20.10 -15.91 11.44
N ARG A 166 -20.01 -14.87 12.27
CA ARG A 166 -20.74 -14.77 13.53
C ARG A 166 -22.25 -14.87 13.29
N SER A 167 -22.78 -14.11 12.34
CA SER A 167 -24.21 -14.14 11.97
C SER A 167 -24.60 -15.52 11.43
N TYR A 168 -23.75 -16.08 10.54
CA TYR A 168 -23.95 -17.39 9.95
C TYR A 168 -24.06 -18.50 10.99
N PHE A 169 -23.13 -18.56 11.95
CA PHE A 169 -23.10 -19.60 12.99
C PHE A 169 -24.18 -19.40 14.06
N LYS A 170 -24.41 -18.17 14.53
CA LYS A 170 -25.45 -17.90 15.53
C LYS A 170 -26.84 -18.36 15.06
N GLU A 171 -27.15 -18.12 13.79
CA GLU A 171 -28.41 -18.59 13.21
C GLU A 171 -28.47 -20.11 12.97
N ILE A 172 -27.34 -20.82 12.94
CA ILE A 172 -27.34 -22.30 12.92
C ILE A 172 -27.75 -22.84 14.30
N GLU A 173 -27.41 -22.12 15.38
CA GLU A 173 -27.69 -22.54 16.76
C GLU A 173 -29.13 -22.20 17.20
N THR A 174 -29.73 -21.14 16.67
CA THR A 174 -31.13 -20.79 16.95
C THR A 174 -32.11 -21.66 16.13
N LYS A 175 -32.84 -22.56 16.78
CA LYS A 175 -33.87 -23.44 16.17
C LYS A 175 -35.16 -22.73 15.73
N SER A 176 -35.22 -21.40 15.70
CA SER A 176 -36.45 -20.66 15.45
C SER A 176 -36.86 -20.67 13.98
N ASP A 177 -38.16 -20.85 13.72
CA ASP A 177 -38.81 -20.74 12.40
C ASP A 177 -38.77 -19.32 11.80
N ASP A 178 -38.26 -18.33 12.55
CA ASP A 178 -38.01 -16.95 12.13
C ASP A 178 -36.81 -16.82 11.15
N LYS A 179 -36.71 -17.73 10.18
CA LYS A 179 -35.69 -17.74 9.13
C LYS A 179 -35.69 -16.48 8.29
N GLU A 180 -36.70 -15.61 8.39
CA GLU A 180 -36.82 -14.38 7.61
C GLU A 180 -36.18 -13.15 8.26
N LYS A 181 -35.99 -13.11 9.59
CA LYS A 181 -35.60 -11.87 10.27
C LYS A 181 -34.10 -11.60 10.13
N VAL A 182 -33.75 -10.42 9.61
CA VAL A 182 -32.36 -9.96 9.55
C VAL A 182 -31.93 -9.50 10.94
N THR A 183 -30.90 -10.15 11.49
CA THR A 183 -30.37 -9.82 12.82
C THR A 183 -29.49 -8.57 12.79
N LYS A 184 -29.24 -7.97 13.96
CA LYS A 184 -28.31 -6.85 14.10
C LYS A 184 -26.92 -7.15 13.54
N ASP A 185 -26.44 -8.39 13.71
CA ASP A 185 -25.12 -8.81 13.26
C ASP A 185 -25.01 -8.81 11.72
N TRP A 186 -26.08 -9.17 10.99
CA TRP A 186 -26.15 -9.05 9.53
C TRP A 186 -26.13 -7.60 9.05
N LEU A 187 -26.81 -6.69 9.75
CA LEU A 187 -26.81 -5.26 9.43
C LEU A 187 -25.43 -4.65 9.67
N ILE A 188 -24.74 -5.03 10.76
CA ILE A 188 -23.35 -4.61 11.04
C ILE A 188 -22.42 -5.15 9.95
N PHE A 189 -22.53 -6.44 9.60
CA PHE A 189 -21.75 -7.01 8.50
C PHE A 189 -21.93 -6.18 7.22
N ALA A 190 -23.16 -5.89 6.81
CA ALA A 190 -23.43 -5.17 5.58
C ALA A 190 -22.90 -3.73 5.61
N PHE A 191 -23.02 -3.03 6.75
CA PHE A 191 -22.45 -1.70 6.93
C PHE A 191 -20.92 -1.71 6.83
N VAL A 192 -20.25 -2.59 7.59
CA VAL A 192 -18.78 -2.71 7.59
C VAL A 192 -18.25 -3.16 6.23
N PHE A 193 -18.97 -4.05 5.56
CA PHE A 193 -18.61 -4.47 4.21
C PHE A 193 -18.77 -3.32 3.22
N GLY A 194 -19.81 -2.49 3.32
CA GLY A 194 -19.94 -1.26 2.54
C GLY A 194 -18.79 -0.27 2.80
N LEU A 195 -18.40 -0.08 4.07
CA LEU A 195 -17.23 0.75 4.43
C LEU A 195 -15.95 0.25 3.77
N SER A 196 -15.76 -1.07 3.67
CA SER A 196 -14.58 -1.65 3.04
C SER A 196 -14.41 -1.21 1.57
N PHE A 197 -15.51 -1.09 0.81
CA PHE A 197 -15.48 -0.59 -0.56
C PHE A 197 -15.08 0.88 -0.64
N THR A 198 -15.37 1.68 0.38
CA THR A 198 -14.96 3.09 0.47
C THR A 198 -13.49 3.26 0.90
N ASN A 199 -12.80 2.14 1.18
CA ASN A 199 -11.35 2.11 1.45
C ASN A 199 -10.57 1.41 0.35
N HIS A 200 -11.02 0.29 -0.23
CA HIS A 200 -10.30 -0.36 -1.32
C HIS A 200 -11.21 -1.32 -2.11
N MET A 201 -11.11 -1.32 -3.44
CA MET A 201 -12.03 -2.07 -4.31
C MET A 201 -11.83 -3.60 -4.26
N THR A 202 -10.64 -4.08 -3.84
CA THR A 202 -10.38 -5.53 -3.64
C THR A 202 -11.28 -6.17 -2.57
N SER A 203 -12.08 -5.39 -1.85
CA SER A 203 -13.20 -5.91 -1.05
C SER A 203 -14.14 -6.81 -1.84
N ILE A 204 -14.27 -6.59 -3.15
CA ILE A 204 -15.06 -7.44 -4.04
C ILE A 204 -14.62 -8.90 -4.03
N LEU A 205 -13.33 -9.17 -3.75
CA LEU A 205 -12.74 -10.51 -3.78
C LEU A 205 -13.28 -11.43 -2.67
N VAL A 206 -13.93 -10.86 -1.64
CA VAL A 206 -14.57 -11.63 -0.57
C VAL A 206 -15.96 -12.13 -0.98
N ILE A 207 -16.61 -11.49 -1.96
CA ILE A 207 -17.99 -11.79 -2.37
C ILE A 207 -18.19 -13.25 -2.78
N PRO A 208 -17.34 -13.88 -3.62
CA PRO A 208 -17.56 -15.27 -4.03
C PRO A 208 -17.62 -16.24 -2.84
N GLY A 209 -16.76 -16.05 -1.83
CA GLY A 209 -16.79 -16.85 -0.61
C GLY A 209 -18.06 -16.62 0.19
N ILE A 210 -18.41 -15.35 0.43
CA ILE A 210 -19.64 -14.97 1.16
C ILE A 210 -20.88 -15.53 0.49
N ALA A 211 -20.99 -15.38 -0.83
CA ALA A 211 -22.09 -15.88 -1.63
C ALA A 211 -22.18 -17.41 -1.52
N TYR A 212 -21.07 -18.13 -1.68
CA TYR A 212 -21.03 -19.58 -1.52
C TYR A 212 -21.59 -20.01 -0.16
N LEU A 213 -21.09 -19.45 0.94
CA LEU A 213 -21.49 -19.88 2.27
C LEU A 213 -22.95 -19.50 2.58
N TYR A 214 -23.37 -18.30 2.16
CA TYR A 214 -24.73 -17.79 2.31
C TYR A 214 -25.75 -18.67 1.57
N PHE A 215 -25.57 -18.88 0.26
CA PHE A 215 -26.50 -19.66 -0.54
C PHE A 215 -26.44 -21.16 -0.22
N SER A 216 -25.31 -21.67 0.27
CA SER A 216 -25.20 -23.04 0.83
C SER A 216 -26.04 -23.27 2.09
N LYS A 217 -26.58 -22.20 2.71
CA LYS A 217 -27.47 -22.28 3.88
C LYS A 217 -28.90 -21.90 3.54
N TYR A 218 -29.10 -20.77 2.86
CA TYR A 218 -30.45 -20.23 2.62
C TYR A 218 -31.05 -20.63 1.25
N GLY A 219 -30.25 -21.20 0.35
CA GLY A 219 -30.65 -21.51 -1.03
C GLY A 219 -31.00 -20.26 -1.85
N PHE A 220 -31.30 -20.46 -3.13
CA PHE A 220 -31.76 -19.41 -4.05
C PHE A 220 -33.28 -19.23 -3.92
N THR A 221 -33.73 -18.63 -2.82
CA THR A 221 -35.16 -18.48 -2.50
C THR A 221 -35.55 -17.01 -2.36
N LYS A 222 -36.83 -16.67 -2.57
CA LYS A 222 -37.32 -15.29 -2.40
C LYS A 222 -36.96 -14.69 -1.03
N SER A 223 -37.01 -15.51 0.03
CA SER A 223 -36.68 -15.08 1.40
C SER A 223 -35.17 -14.76 1.55
N SER A 224 -34.29 -15.55 0.93
CA SER A 224 -32.84 -15.28 0.97
C SER A 224 -32.47 -14.00 0.19
N PHE A 225 -33.14 -13.72 -0.93
CA PHE A 225 -32.98 -12.44 -1.63
C PHE A 225 -33.57 -11.26 -0.85
N LYS A 226 -34.71 -11.43 -0.15
CA LYS A 226 -35.30 -10.39 0.72
C LYS A 226 -34.33 -9.99 1.84
N LYS A 227 -33.63 -10.96 2.45
CA LYS A 227 -32.57 -10.68 3.43
C LYS A 227 -31.43 -9.84 2.83
N ILE A 228 -30.96 -10.20 1.63
CA ILE A 228 -29.94 -9.41 0.92
C ILE A 228 -30.45 -7.98 0.70
N LEU A 229 -31.69 -7.81 0.25
CA LEU A 229 -32.27 -6.48 0.02
C LEU A 229 -32.29 -5.62 1.28
N VAL A 230 -32.61 -6.20 2.44
CA VAL A 230 -32.55 -5.49 3.74
C VAL A 230 -31.11 -5.13 4.12
N MET A 231 -30.14 -6.03 3.86
CA MET A 231 -28.72 -5.74 4.07
C MET A 231 -28.17 -4.66 3.14
N LEU A 232 -28.75 -4.48 1.95
CA LEU A 232 -28.33 -3.42 1.02
C LEU A 232 -28.52 -2.02 1.61
N THR A 233 -29.50 -1.80 2.50
CA THR A 233 -29.73 -0.47 3.10
C THR A 233 -28.53 0.05 3.90
N PRO A 234 -28.02 -0.63 4.95
CA PRO A 234 -26.80 -0.20 5.63
C PRO A 234 -25.55 -0.26 4.75
N PHE A 235 -25.47 -1.19 3.78
CA PHE A 235 -24.36 -1.25 2.83
C PHE A 235 -24.28 0.03 1.99
N PHE A 236 -25.40 0.47 1.38
CA PHE A 236 -25.44 1.72 0.61
C PHE A 236 -25.31 2.95 1.50
N ALA A 237 -25.77 2.92 2.75
CA ALA A 237 -25.53 3.99 3.71
C ALA A 237 -24.02 4.19 3.96
N ALA A 238 -23.25 3.11 4.08
CA ALA A 238 -21.79 3.20 4.18
C ALA A 238 -21.15 3.73 2.88
N LEU A 239 -21.66 3.32 1.70
CA LEU A 239 -21.16 3.82 0.41
C LEU A 239 -21.39 5.32 0.20
N MET A 240 -22.28 5.98 0.96
CA MET A 240 -22.45 7.44 0.90
C MET A 240 -21.17 8.21 1.26
N ILE A 241 -20.18 7.58 1.90
CA ILE A 241 -18.86 8.18 2.14
C ILE A 241 -18.17 8.58 0.82
N TYR A 242 -18.48 7.93 -0.30
CA TYR A 242 -17.97 8.34 -1.62
C TYR A 242 -18.40 9.76 -2.02
N LEU A 243 -19.48 10.31 -1.45
CA LEU A 243 -19.90 11.70 -1.71
C LEU A 243 -18.84 12.72 -1.26
N TYR A 244 -17.91 12.33 -0.38
CA TYR A 244 -16.74 13.13 -0.06
C TYR A 244 -15.95 13.55 -1.32
N LEU A 245 -15.79 12.66 -2.30
CA LEU A 245 -14.95 12.92 -3.47
C LEU A 245 -15.45 14.12 -4.30
N PRO A 246 -16.70 14.18 -4.80
CA PRO A 246 -17.17 15.35 -5.55
C PRO A 246 -17.24 16.61 -4.69
N ILE A 247 -17.57 16.50 -3.40
CA ILE A 247 -17.64 17.65 -2.47
C ILE A 247 -16.25 18.25 -2.21
N SER A 248 -15.22 17.41 -2.08
CA SER A 248 -13.86 17.89 -1.92
C SER A 248 -13.34 18.46 -3.25
N ALA A 249 -13.54 17.74 -4.36
CA ALA A 249 -13.10 18.15 -5.69
C ALA A 249 -13.64 19.54 -6.08
N SER A 250 -14.90 19.85 -5.74
CA SER A 250 -15.51 21.16 -6.05
C SER A 250 -14.84 22.34 -5.35
N LYS A 251 -14.02 22.10 -4.32
CA LYS A 251 -13.26 23.14 -3.61
C LYS A 251 -11.86 23.36 -4.18
N ASN A 252 -11.47 22.59 -5.20
CA ASN A 252 -10.12 22.60 -5.80
C ASN A 252 -9.01 22.48 -4.75
N PRO A 253 -8.93 21.36 -3.99
CA PRO A 253 -7.87 21.14 -3.03
C PRO A 253 -6.51 21.03 -3.72
N SER A 254 -5.41 21.28 -2.99
CA SER A 254 -4.04 21.22 -3.53
C SER A 254 -3.66 19.86 -4.10
N ILE A 255 -4.27 18.77 -3.62
CA ILE A 255 -4.17 17.44 -4.23
C ILE A 255 -5.59 17.03 -4.63
N ASN A 256 -5.85 16.97 -5.94
CA ASN A 256 -7.18 16.73 -6.50
C ASN A 256 -7.12 15.67 -7.61
N TRP A 257 -6.66 14.47 -7.25
CA TRP A 257 -6.40 13.42 -8.23
C TRP A 257 -7.69 13.01 -8.96
N GLY A 258 -7.65 13.01 -10.29
CA GLY A 258 -8.80 12.66 -11.13
C GLY A 258 -9.90 13.72 -11.22
N ASN A 259 -9.87 14.77 -10.39
CA ASN A 259 -10.90 15.81 -10.29
C ASN A 259 -12.34 15.26 -10.40
N PRO A 260 -12.80 14.41 -9.45
CA PRO A 260 -14.08 13.70 -9.50
C PRO A 260 -15.30 14.59 -9.19
N VAL A 261 -15.34 15.82 -9.72
CA VAL A 261 -16.40 16.82 -9.47
C VAL A 261 -17.70 16.52 -10.23
N ASN A 262 -17.62 15.85 -11.38
CA ASN A 262 -18.75 15.46 -12.20
C ASN A 262 -18.89 13.93 -12.28
N TRP A 263 -20.03 13.44 -12.80
CA TRP A 263 -20.32 12.00 -12.85
C TRP A 263 -19.30 11.18 -13.65
N GLU A 264 -18.82 11.70 -14.79
CA GLU A 264 -17.84 11.02 -15.63
C GLU A 264 -16.53 10.78 -14.85
N ASN A 265 -15.97 11.85 -14.28
CA ASN A 265 -14.72 11.79 -13.52
C ASN A 265 -14.88 10.99 -12.23
N PHE A 266 -16.00 11.17 -11.52
CA PHE A 266 -16.31 10.40 -10.32
C PHE A 266 -16.33 8.90 -10.62
N LYS A 267 -17.07 8.48 -11.65
CA LYS A 267 -17.15 7.08 -12.06
C LYS A 267 -15.78 6.53 -12.45
N ARG A 268 -15.00 7.26 -13.25
CA ARG A 268 -13.64 6.87 -13.64
C ARG A 268 -12.73 6.69 -12.44
N HIS A 269 -12.81 7.61 -11.49
CA HIS A 269 -11.98 7.61 -10.29
C HIS A 269 -12.29 6.42 -9.39
N ILE A 270 -13.55 6.17 -9.05
CA ILE A 270 -13.91 5.03 -8.18
C ILE A 270 -13.67 3.67 -8.86
N MET A 271 -13.69 3.60 -10.19
CA MET A 271 -13.44 2.37 -10.96
C MET A 271 -11.95 2.12 -11.23
N GLY A 272 -11.05 3.01 -10.79
CA GLY A 272 -9.63 2.87 -11.09
C GLY A 272 -9.33 2.88 -12.59
N TRP A 273 -10.10 3.64 -13.38
CA TRP A 273 -10.05 3.61 -14.85
C TRP A 273 -8.62 3.79 -15.41
N GLN A 274 -7.82 4.63 -14.77
CA GLN A 274 -6.43 4.93 -15.17
C GLN A 274 -5.49 3.71 -15.08
N TYR A 275 -5.86 2.68 -14.32
CA TYR A 275 -5.02 1.50 -14.05
C TYR A 275 -5.49 0.25 -14.81
N GLN A 276 -6.58 0.35 -15.58
CA GLN A 276 -7.17 -0.80 -16.27
C GLN A 276 -6.21 -1.48 -17.25
N SER A 277 -5.26 -0.74 -17.82
CA SER A 277 -4.24 -1.29 -18.73
C SER A 277 -3.29 -2.29 -18.07
N TRP A 278 -3.14 -2.23 -16.73
CA TRP A 278 -2.26 -3.11 -15.98
C TRP A 278 -2.97 -4.36 -15.44
N ILE A 279 -4.31 -4.38 -15.49
CA ILE A 279 -5.13 -5.49 -15.00
C ILE A 279 -5.52 -6.37 -16.19
N PHE A 280 -5.24 -7.67 -16.09
CA PHE A 280 -5.36 -8.65 -17.18
C PHE A 280 -4.55 -8.24 -18.43
N SER A 281 -3.36 -7.66 -18.22
CA SER A 281 -2.52 -7.11 -19.29
C SER A 281 -2.01 -8.20 -20.25
N SER A 282 -1.53 -9.33 -19.72
CA SER A 282 -1.09 -10.48 -20.53
C SER A 282 -0.96 -11.77 -19.71
N THR A 283 -0.97 -12.91 -20.40
CA THR A 283 -0.66 -14.23 -19.81
C THR A 283 0.77 -14.32 -19.29
N GLU A 284 1.72 -13.60 -19.91
CA GLU A 284 3.11 -13.54 -19.48
C GLU A 284 3.26 -12.82 -18.14
N SER A 285 2.61 -11.66 -18.00
CA SER A 285 2.53 -10.94 -16.74
C SER A 285 1.89 -11.79 -15.65
N ALA A 286 0.79 -12.49 -15.97
CA ALA A 286 0.16 -13.43 -15.04
C ALA A 286 1.10 -14.56 -14.60
N SER A 287 1.89 -15.11 -15.52
CA SER A 287 2.89 -16.14 -15.20
C SER A 287 4.01 -15.59 -14.30
N LYS A 288 4.51 -14.39 -14.59
CA LYS A 288 5.52 -13.69 -13.79
C LYS A 288 5.03 -13.50 -12.36
N GLN A 289 3.85 -12.91 -12.17
CA GLN A 289 3.31 -12.66 -10.83
C GLN A 289 2.94 -13.95 -10.09
N PHE A 290 2.49 -15.00 -10.80
CA PHE A 290 2.27 -16.30 -10.18
C PHE A 290 3.56 -16.95 -9.68
N LYS A 291 4.65 -16.90 -10.47
CA LYS A 291 5.97 -17.39 -10.05
C LYS A 291 6.47 -16.63 -8.83
N TYR A 292 6.33 -15.30 -8.85
CA TYR A 292 6.68 -14.45 -7.71
C TYR A 292 5.87 -14.81 -6.46
N PHE A 293 4.54 -15.02 -6.58
CA PHE A 293 3.72 -15.49 -5.48
C PHE A 293 4.21 -16.83 -4.89
N VAL A 294 4.54 -17.81 -5.76
CA VAL A 294 5.06 -19.12 -5.34
C VAL A 294 6.40 -18.99 -4.61
N GLU A 295 7.22 -18.01 -4.96
CA GLU A 295 8.49 -17.72 -4.29
C GLU A 295 8.29 -17.10 -2.90
N ILE A 296 7.41 -16.09 -2.78
CA ILE A 296 7.22 -15.37 -1.52
C ILE A 296 6.32 -16.10 -0.52
N PHE A 297 5.33 -16.88 -0.99
CA PHE A 297 4.33 -17.51 -0.13
C PHE A 297 4.92 -18.45 0.94
N PRO A 298 5.91 -19.32 0.65
CA PRO A 298 6.62 -20.08 1.67
C PRO A 298 7.35 -19.19 2.69
N ALA A 299 8.00 -18.13 2.22
CA ALA A 299 8.83 -17.25 3.04
C ALA A 299 7.97 -16.44 4.04
N GLU A 300 6.75 -16.06 3.67
CA GLU A 300 5.77 -15.42 4.56
C GLU A 300 5.56 -16.22 5.86
N PHE A 301 5.58 -17.55 5.77
CA PHE A 301 5.30 -18.47 6.87
C PHE A 301 6.54 -19.27 7.32
N ALA A 302 7.74 -18.74 7.10
CA ALA A 302 9.02 -19.34 7.48
C ALA A 302 9.24 -20.78 6.93
N TYR A 303 8.63 -21.13 5.79
CA TYR A 303 8.59 -22.45 5.16
C TYR A 303 7.93 -23.55 6.00
N ILE A 304 8.27 -23.69 7.27
CA ILE A 304 7.70 -24.68 8.19
C ILE A 304 6.19 -24.45 8.43
N GLY A 305 5.71 -23.20 8.36
CA GLY A 305 4.30 -22.88 8.46
C GLY A 305 3.47 -23.46 7.30
N LEU A 306 4.08 -23.77 6.15
CA LEU A 306 3.39 -24.43 5.04
C LEU A 306 2.87 -25.81 5.43
N ILE A 307 3.62 -26.55 6.26
CA ILE A 307 3.18 -27.87 6.73
C ILE A 307 1.88 -27.72 7.52
N LEU A 308 1.79 -26.69 8.38
CA LEU A 308 0.55 -26.41 9.12
C LEU A 308 -0.59 -26.00 8.20
N ILE A 309 -0.33 -25.21 7.16
CA ILE A 309 -1.36 -24.81 6.20
C ILE A 309 -1.89 -26.06 5.46
N LEU A 310 -1.01 -26.92 4.96
CA LEU A 310 -1.38 -28.14 4.24
C LEU A 310 -2.16 -29.11 5.14
N VAL A 311 -1.71 -29.32 6.37
CA VAL A 311 -2.42 -30.15 7.35
C VAL A 311 -3.75 -29.50 7.74
N GLY A 312 -3.80 -28.17 7.85
CA GLY A 312 -5.02 -27.42 8.11
C GLY A 312 -6.07 -27.57 7.02
N LEU A 313 -5.68 -27.63 5.74
CA LEU A 313 -6.58 -27.95 4.64
C LEU A 313 -7.23 -29.32 4.83
N ILE A 314 -6.44 -30.33 5.22
CA ILE A 314 -6.93 -31.69 5.47
C ILE A 314 -7.90 -31.71 6.66
N GLU A 315 -7.56 -31.04 7.76
CA GLU A 315 -8.41 -30.97 8.96
C GLU A 315 -9.72 -30.25 8.67
N LEU A 316 -9.70 -29.12 7.95
CA LEU A 316 -10.91 -28.39 7.56
C LEU A 316 -11.79 -29.23 6.63
N TYR A 317 -11.21 -29.92 5.65
CA TYR A 317 -11.97 -30.77 4.73
C TYR A 317 -12.72 -31.89 5.46
N LYS A 318 -12.08 -32.49 6.48
CA LYS A 318 -12.68 -33.55 7.30
C LYS A 318 -13.72 -33.01 8.30
N SER A 319 -13.41 -31.91 8.98
CA SER A 319 -14.23 -31.40 10.09
C SER A 319 -15.38 -30.49 9.62
N ASN A 320 -15.17 -29.65 8.59
CA ASN A 320 -16.23 -28.77 8.07
C ASN A 320 -15.98 -28.36 6.61
N LYS A 321 -16.53 -29.14 5.66
CA LYS A 321 -16.40 -28.90 4.21
C LYS A 321 -16.85 -27.51 3.76
N LYS A 322 -17.87 -26.92 4.40
CA LYS A 322 -18.35 -25.57 4.01
C LYS A 322 -17.32 -24.49 4.36
N ILE A 323 -16.70 -24.58 5.53
CA ILE A 323 -15.65 -23.63 5.92
C ILE A 323 -14.36 -23.86 5.13
N PHE A 324 -14.01 -25.12 4.86
CA PHE A 324 -12.93 -25.45 3.93
C PHE A 324 -13.11 -24.75 2.58
N THR A 325 -14.27 -24.95 1.93
CA THR A 325 -14.54 -24.36 0.62
C THR A 325 -14.61 -22.83 0.68
N PHE A 326 -15.16 -22.25 1.76
CA PHE A 326 -15.19 -20.81 1.97
C PHE A 326 -13.78 -20.21 1.96
N TYR A 327 -12.85 -20.72 2.77
CA TYR A 327 -11.46 -20.23 2.81
C TYR A 327 -10.70 -20.49 1.52
N LEU A 328 -10.95 -21.63 0.88
CA LEU A 328 -10.34 -21.94 -0.42
C LEU A 328 -10.79 -20.95 -1.51
N ILE A 329 -12.07 -20.56 -1.53
CA ILE A 329 -12.58 -19.55 -2.46
C ILE A 329 -11.92 -18.19 -2.20
N LEU A 330 -11.83 -17.74 -0.93
CA LEU A 330 -11.17 -16.47 -0.60
C LEU A 330 -9.71 -16.44 -1.09
N PHE A 331 -8.98 -17.54 -0.85
CA PHE A 331 -7.59 -17.69 -1.31
C PHE A 331 -7.50 -17.65 -2.84
N ILE A 332 -8.28 -18.48 -3.54
CA ILE A 332 -8.21 -18.61 -5.00
C ILE A 332 -8.68 -17.33 -5.69
N THR A 333 -9.77 -16.70 -5.24
CA THR A 333 -10.25 -15.45 -5.84
C THR A 333 -9.22 -14.33 -5.70
N CYS A 334 -8.57 -14.22 -4.53
CA CYS A 334 -7.48 -13.26 -4.33
C CYS A 334 -6.30 -13.56 -5.25
N LEU A 335 -5.84 -14.81 -5.30
CA LEU A 335 -4.71 -15.21 -6.12
C LEU A 335 -4.98 -14.96 -7.61
N LEU A 336 -6.12 -15.40 -8.13
CA LEU A 336 -6.48 -15.23 -9.54
C LEU A 336 -6.58 -13.76 -9.95
N TYR A 337 -7.09 -12.89 -9.08
CA TYR A 337 -7.13 -11.47 -9.36
C TYR A 337 -5.72 -10.86 -9.35
N SER A 338 -4.95 -11.13 -8.29
CA SER A 338 -3.68 -10.46 -8.03
C SER A 338 -2.59 -10.85 -9.02
N ILE A 339 -2.54 -12.11 -9.47
CA ILE A 339 -1.58 -12.50 -10.51
C ILE A 339 -1.83 -11.76 -11.83
N ASN A 340 -3.05 -11.33 -12.11
CA ASN A 340 -3.38 -10.60 -13.32
C ASN A 340 -3.10 -9.09 -13.20
N TYR A 341 -2.41 -8.62 -12.16
CA TYR A 341 -2.07 -7.21 -12.02
C TYR A 341 -0.56 -6.98 -12.13
N ASP A 342 -0.14 -6.26 -13.18
CA ASP A 342 1.28 -5.99 -13.48
C ASP A 342 1.81 -4.73 -12.81
N ILE A 343 2.15 -4.84 -11.52
CA ILE A 343 2.81 -3.78 -10.75
C ILE A 343 4.00 -4.36 -9.96
N ASN A 344 4.93 -3.48 -9.56
CA ASN A 344 6.16 -3.87 -8.88
C ASN A 344 5.93 -4.19 -7.40
N ASP A 345 5.01 -3.49 -6.74
CA ASP A 345 4.66 -3.55 -5.32
C ASP A 345 3.43 -4.46 -5.06
N ILE A 346 3.36 -5.58 -5.75
CA ILE A 346 2.18 -6.47 -5.79
C ILE A 346 1.87 -7.17 -4.46
N ASP A 347 2.81 -7.26 -3.52
CA ASP A 347 2.70 -8.01 -2.25
C ASP A 347 1.38 -7.74 -1.52
N SER A 348 0.99 -6.46 -1.40
CA SER A 348 -0.22 -6.04 -0.70
C SER A 348 -1.52 -6.56 -1.33
N TYR A 349 -1.52 -6.86 -2.64
CA TYR A 349 -2.69 -7.44 -3.32
C TYR A 349 -2.93 -8.91 -2.93
N PHE A 350 -1.89 -9.61 -2.48
CA PHE A 350 -2.00 -10.99 -1.98
C PHE A 350 -2.47 -11.08 -0.51
N LEU A 351 -2.75 -9.96 0.17
CA LEU A 351 -3.12 -9.94 1.59
C LEU A 351 -4.31 -10.86 1.93
N LEU A 352 -5.36 -10.91 1.10
CA LEU A 352 -6.50 -11.79 1.36
C LEU A 352 -6.12 -13.28 1.24
N ALA A 353 -5.17 -13.62 0.35
CA ALA A 353 -4.64 -14.98 0.26
C ALA A 353 -3.79 -15.33 1.50
N PHE A 354 -2.93 -14.42 1.97
CA PHE A 354 -2.15 -14.63 3.20
C PHE A 354 -3.06 -14.75 4.43
N ILE A 355 -4.07 -13.89 4.57
CA ILE A 355 -5.08 -13.99 5.65
C ILE A 355 -5.78 -15.35 5.59
N SER A 356 -6.21 -15.78 4.39
CA SER A 356 -6.87 -17.07 4.21
C SER A 356 -5.96 -18.24 4.61
N ALA A 357 -4.68 -18.21 4.22
CA ALA A 357 -3.68 -19.19 4.64
C ALA A 357 -3.45 -19.18 6.16
N GLY A 358 -3.40 -18.00 6.79
CA GLY A 358 -3.36 -17.83 8.24
C GLY A 358 -4.54 -18.48 8.94
N LEU A 359 -5.78 -18.26 8.45
CA LEU A 359 -7.00 -18.89 8.98
C LEU A 359 -6.97 -20.42 8.81
N ILE A 360 -6.44 -20.92 7.70
CA ILE A 360 -6.25 -22.36 7.47
C ILE A 360 -5.21 -22.95 8.45
N SER A 361 -4.14 -22.22 8.74
CA SER A 361 -3.09 -22.66 9.67
C SER A 361 -3.63 -22.94 11.08
N THR A 362 -4.68 -22.23 11.51
CA THR A 362 -5.41 -22.48 12.77
C THR A 362 -5.92 -23.91 12.87
N ALA A 363 -6.46 -24.45 11.77
CA ALA A 363 -6.89 -25.85 11.71
C ALA A 363 -5.69 -26.82 11.69
N GLY A 364 -4.54 -26.38 11.17
CA GLY A 364 -3.28 -27.12 11.28
C GLY A 364 -2.84 -27.28 12.73
N TYR A 365 -2.88 -26.18 13.52
CA TYR A 365 -2.63 -26.25 14.96
C TYR A 365 -3.64 -27.16 15.67
N LEU A 366 -4.93 -27.08 15.31
CA LEU A 366 -5.96 -27.99 15.85
C LEU A 366 -5.59 -29.46 15.60
N PHE A 367 -5.16 -29.79 14.39
CA PHE A 367 -4.72 -31.14 14.05
C PHE A 367 -3.53 -31.58 14.91
N VAL A 368 -2.51 -30.73 15.07
CA VAL A 368 -1.33 -31.03 15.90
C VAL A 368 -1.73 -31.28 17.34
N VAL A 369 -2.62 -30.47 17.90
CA VAL A 369 -3.11 -30.64 19.28
C VAL A 369 -3.89 -31.94 19.43
N LYS A 370 -4.77 -32.26 18.48
CA LYS A 370 -5.52 -33.53 18.45
C LYS A 370 -4.61 -34.76 18.36
N SER A 371 -3.63 -34.71 17.45
CA SER A 371 -2.84 -35.87 17.04
C SER A 371 -1.62 -36.12 17.92
N LEU A 372 -0.91 -35.07 18.33
CA LEU A 372 0.40 -35.17 18.98
C LEU A 372 0.35 -34.81 20.47
N ILE A 373 -0.23 -33.65 20.80
CA ILE A 373 -0.18 -33.10 22.17
C ILE A 373 -1.24 -33.74 23.09
N LYS A 374 -2.35 -34.21 22.53
CA LYS A 374 -3.50 -34.77 23.27
C LYS A 374 -4.03 -33.74 24.29
N LYS A 375 -4.75 -34.16 25.34
CA LYS A 375 -5.45 -33.27 26.29
C LYS A 375 -4.53 -32.42 27.21
N ASN A 376 -3.21 -32.39 27.01
CA ASN A 376 -2.32 -31.59 27.86
C ASN A 376 -2.31 -30.12 27.44
N GLU A 377 -3.00 -29.27 28.19
CA GLU A 377 -3.06 -27.83 27.93
C GLU A 377 -1.68 -27.17 27.94
N ASN A 378 -0.80 -27.56 28.86
CA ASN A 378 0.53 -26.95 29.01
C ASN A 378 1.41 -27.17 27.77
N SER A 379 1.32 -28.35 27.18
CA SER A 379 2.05 -28.69 25.95
C SER A 379 1.53 -27.92 24.72
N THR A 380 0.33 -27.34 24.77
CA THR A 380 -0.20 -26.51 23.67
C THR A 380 0.57 -25.19 23.55
N TYR A 381 1.09 -24.64 24.65
CA TYR A 381 1.93 -23.43 24.62
C TYR A 381 3.26 -23.64 23.90
N ALA A 382 3.77 -24.87 23.81
CA ALA A 382 4.99 -25.17 23.07
C ALA A 382 4.88 -24.82 21.58
N LEU A 383 3.66 -24.78 21.03
CA LEU A 383 3.41 -24.40 19.65
C LEU A 383 3.65 -22.91 19.36
N LEU A 384 3.83 -22.07 20.39
CA LEU A 384 4.25 -20.66 20.25
C LEU A 384 5.62 -20.53 19.58
N ILE A 385 6.42 -21.60 19.56
CA ILE A 385 7.71 -21.61 18.87
C ILE A 385 7.59 -21.22 17.40
N LEU A 386 6.51 -21.59 16.72
CA LEU A 386 6.35 -21.28 15.30
C LEU A 386 6.05 -19.80 15.05
N PRO A 387 5.05 -19.16 15.66
CA PRO A 387 4.86 -17.71 15.49
C PRO A 387 6.07 -16.90 15.94
N ILE A 388 6.78 -17.32 16.99
CA ILE A 388 8.02 -16.67 17.43
C ILE A 388 9.13 -16.81 16.39
N LEU A 389 9.26 -17.99 15.75
CA LEU A 389 10.21 -18.19 14.65
C LEU A 389 9.88 -17.32 13.43
N ILE A 390 8.60 -17.23 13.06
CA ILE A 390 8.13 -16.36 11.97
C ILE A 390 8.46 -14.89 12.29
N LEU A 391 8.18 -14.44 13.52
CA LEU A 391 8.56 -13.12 14.00
C LEU A 391 10.07 -12.90 13.84
N ALA A 392 10.90 -13.81 14.36
CA ALA A 392 12.35 -13.66 14.34
C ALA A 392 12.93 -13.57 12.92
N ILE A 393 12.41 -14.37 11.98
CA ILE A 393 12.86 -14.39 10.57
C ILE A 393 12.44 -13.13 9.81
N ASN A 394 11.28 -12.56 10.15
CA ASN A 394 10.72 -11.41 9.45
C ASN A 394 11.06 -10.06 10.10
N PHE A 395 11.54 -10.03 11.36
CA PHE A 395 11.77 -8.80 12.13
C PHE A 395 12.60 -7.78 11.34
N GLU A 396 13.82 -8.11 10.94
CA GLU A 396 14.72 -7.21 10.20
C GLU A 396 14.17 -6.80 8.82
N LYS A 397 13.37 -7.67 8.19
CA LYS A 397 12.79 -7.42 6.86
C LYS A 397 11.62 -6.44 6.90
N VAL A 398 10.98 -6.30 8.07
CA VAL A 398 9.79 -5.48 8.28
C VAL A 398 10.12 -4.22 9.10
N ASN A 399 11.16 -4.26 9.93
CA ASN A 399 11.52 -3.15 10.81
C ASN A 399 11.80 -1.85 10.04
N GLN A 400 10.95 -0.84 10.20
CA GLN A 400 11.12 0.49 9.59
C GLN A 400 11.60 1.57 10.59
N SER A 401 11.96 1.21 11.82
CA SER A 401 12.22 2.17 12.92
C SER A 401 13.35 3.17 12.67
N ASP A 402 14.30 2.82 11.80
CA ASP A 402 15.41 3.65 11.33
C ASP A 402 15.22 4.13 9.88
N ASN A 403 14.03 3.98 9.29
CA ASN A 403 13.75 4.45 7.93
C ASN A 403 13.50 5.96 7.88
N THR A 404 14.56 6.75 7.78
CA THR A 404 14.50 8.21 7.56
C THR A 404 14.98 8.64 6.17
N GLN A 405 15.61 7.74 5.40
CA GLN A 405 16.31 8.05 4.17
C GLN A 405 15.45 8.76 3.10
N TYR A 406 14.18 8.40 2.94
CA TYR A 406 13.30 9.01 1.92
C TYR A 406 12.87 10.43 2.31
N HIS A 407 12.57 10.65 3.59
CA HIS A 407 12.30 11.97 4.12
C HIS A 407 13.53 12.87 4.02
N GLU A 408 14.69 12.38 4.48
CA GLU A 408 15.96 13.12 4.45
C GLU A 408 16.39 13.45 3.01
N TYR A 409 16.24 12.50 2.08
CA TYR A 409 16.49 12.73 0.66
C TYR A 409 15.57 13.81 0.10
N SER A 410 14.26 13.69 0.29
CA SER A 410 13.29 14.65 -0.26
C SER A 410 13.49 16.07 0.30
N VAL A 411 13.79 16.18 1.59
CA VAL A 411 14.17 17.46 2.22
C VAL A 411 15.47 17.99 1.62
N SER A 412 16.47 17.14 1.40
CA SER A 412 17.76 17.54 0.82
C SER A 412 17.63 18.01 -0.63
N VAL A 413 16.84 17.32 -1.46
CA VAL A 413 16.53 17.74 -2.83
C VAL A 413 15.82 19.09 -2.83
N LEU A 414 14.75 19.24 -2.04
CA LEU A 414 14.02 20.51 -1.95
C LEU A 414 14.93 21.64 -1.46
N ASN A 415 15.77 21.41 -0.45
CA ASN A 415 16.68 22.43 0.07
C ASN A 415 17.83 22.77 -0.89
N SER A 416 18.20 21.83 -1.77
CA SER A 416 19.24 22.06 -2.78
C SER A 416 18.82 23.02 -3.89
N ALA A 417 17.52 23.12 -4.18
CA ALA A 417 16.99 24.02 -5.20
C ALA A 417 17.04 25.48 -4.73
N GLU A 418 17.35 26.40 -5.64
CA GLU A 418 17.32 27.83 -5.37
C GLU A 418 15.90 28.35 -5.07
N LYS A 419 15.82 29.56 -4.49
CA LYS A 419 14.54 30.19 -4.16
C LYS A 419 13.73 30.45 -5.43
N ASN A 420 12.42 30.24 -5.38
CA ASN A 420 11.50 30.46 -6.52
C ASN A 420 11.91 29.62 -7.74
N SER A 421 12.12 28.32 -7.56
CA SER A 421 12.55 27.40 -8.62
C SER A 421 11.43 26.47 -9.10
N VAL A 422 11.64 25.86 -10.26
CA VAL A 422 10.81 24.80 -10.82
C VAL A 422 11.64 23.53 -10.89
N ILE A 423 11.16 22.43 -10.32
CA ILE A 423 11.74 21.09 -10.45
C ILE A 423 10.79 20.24 -11.29
N ILE A 424 11.29 19.66 -12.38
CA ILE A 424 10.55 18.73 -13.23
C ILE A 424 11.11 17.32 -13.00
N SER A 425 10.23 16.38 -12.65
CA SER A 425 10.60 15.00 -12.31
C SER A 425 9.48 14.02 -12.66
N TYR A 426 9.80 12.71 -12.66
CA TYR A 426 8.83 11.63 -12.54
C TYR A 426 9.26 10.55 -11.53
N LEU A 427 10.10 10.91 -10.55
CA LEU A 427 10.49 10.03 -9.43
C LEU A 427 9.39 10.00 -8.36
N TRP A 428 8.29 9.33 -8.69
CA TRP A 428 7.13 9.20 -7.81
C TRP A 428 7.51 8.64 -6.44
N ASP A 429 8.13 7.46 -6.44
CA ASP A 429 8.40 6.65 -5.24
C ASP A 429 9.38 7.28 -4.25
N PHE A 430 10.17 8.26 -4.70
CA PHE A 430 11.30 8.79 -3.93
C PHE A 430 11.19 10.27 -3.62
N PHE A 431 10.56 11.07 -4.49
CA PHE A 431 10.59 12.52 -4.40
C PHE A 431 9.21 13.17 -4.53
N ILE A 432 8.43 12.84 -5.56
CA ILE A 432 7.18 13.58 -5.85
C ILE A 432 6.15 13.35 -4.75
N SER A 433 5.86 12.09 -4.42
CA SER A 433 4.91 11.75 -3.34
C SER A 433 5.33 12.34 -1.99
N PRO A 434 6.58 12.16 -1.50
CA PRO A 434 7.06 12.84 -0.30
C PRO A 434 6.99 14.37 -0.35
N SER A 435 7.27 14.98 -1.50
CA SER A 435 7.23 16.44 -1.67
C SER A 435 5.85 17.02 -1.40
N TYR A 436 4.78 16.31 -1.76
CA TYR A 436 3.41 16.75 -1.46
C TYR A 436 3.17 16.90 0.04
N TYR A 437 3.63 15.94 0.86
CA TYR A 437 3.51 16.06 2.30
C TYR A 437 4.38 17.21 2.83
N LEU A 438 5.65 17.28 2.42
CA LEU A 438 6.58 18.33 2.88
C LEU A 438 6.04 19.74 2.56
N GLN A 439 5.51 19.95 1.35
CA GLN A 439 5.04 21.25 0.90
C GLN A 439 3.64 21.59 1.42
N PHE A 440 2.66 20.68 1.31
CA PHE A 440 1.27 20.98 1.62
C PHE A 440 0.92 20.77 3.09
N VAL A 441 1.68 19.96 3.83
CA VAL A 441 1.42 19.68 5.24
C VAL A 441 2.43 20.39 6.15
N GLU A 442 3.73 20.23 5.88
CA GLU A 442 4.79 20.80 6.73
C GLU A 442 5.20 22.22 6.34
N ASN A 443 4.65 22.73 5.23
CA ASN A 443 4.95 24.06 4.70
C ASN A 443 6.43 24.28 4.38
N LYS A 444 7.16 23.23 4.01
CA LYS A 444 8.56 23.30 3.58
C LYS A 444 8.64 23.70 2.12
N ARG A 445 9.56 24.62 1.78
CA ARG A 445 9.91 25.00 0.40
C ARG A 445 8.70 25.18 -0.54
N LYS A 446 7.66 25.90 -0.08
CA LYS A 446 6.48 26.25 -0.91
C LYS A 446 6.81 27.18 -2.08
N ASP A 447 7.98 27.80 -2.05
CA ASP A 447 8.54 28.60 -3.15
C ASP A 447 9.00 27.76 -4.34
N VAL A 448 9.20 26.45 -4.17
CA VAL A 448 9.64 25.54 -5.22
C VAL A 448 8.43 24.88 -5.86
N ALA A 449 8.28 25.01 -7.17
CA ALA A 449 7.25 24.29 -7.91
C ALA A 449 7.75 22.90 -8.32
N VAL A 450 7.16 21.85 -7.76
CA VAL A 450 7.44 20.45 -8.17
C VAL A 450 6.41 20.02 -9.22
N ILE A 451 6.88 19.69 -10.41
CA ILE A 451 6.07 19.29 -11.56
C ILE A 451 6.34 17.82 -11.89
N ASP A 452 5.33 16.98 -11.71
CA ASP A 452 5.35 15.61 -12.22
C ASP A 452 5.09 15.58 -13.73
N LYS A 453 6.11 15.18 -14.50
CA LYS A 453 6.03 15.00 -15.95
C LYS A 453 4.92 14.02 -16.32
N GLU A 454 4.86 12.86 -15.68
CA GLU A 454 3.93 11.78 -15.98
C GLU A 454 2.48 12.09 -15.55
N LEU A 455 2.24 13.07 -14.68
CA LEU A 455 0.88 13.56 -14.42
C LEU A 455 0.39 14.58 -15.44
N THR A 456 1.28 15.27 -16.18
CA THR A 456 0.86 16.21 -17.24
C THR A 456 0.19 15.53 -18.44
N ARG A 457 0.24 14.19 -18.55
CA ARG A 457 -0.58 13.42 -19.50
C ARG A 457 -2.02 13.19 -19.03
N ARG A 458 -2.45 13.82 -17.93
CA ARG A 458 -3.79 13.67 -17.36
C ARG A 458 -4.50 15.01 -17.27
N SER A 459 -5.72 15.08 -17.79
CA SER A 459 -6.47 16.33 -17.91
C SER A 459 -6.69 17.02 -16.55
N TRP A 460 -6.90 16.23 -15.50
CA TRP A 460 -7.13 16.73 -14.15
C TRP A 460 -5.90 17.40 -13.52
N TYR A 461 -4.67 17.02 -13.90
CA TYR A 461 -3.45 17.56 -13.27
C TYR A 461 -3.27 19.05 -13.59
N PHE A 462 -3.74 19.51 -14.74
CA PHE A 462 -3.73 20.93 -15.08
C PHE A 462 -4.61 21.78 -14.15
N ASN A 463 -5.67 21.22 -13.55
CA ASN A 463 -6.43 21.91 -12.50
C ASN A 463 -5.62 22.05 -11.21
N GLN A 464 -4.83 21.03 -10.87
CA GLN A 464 -3.92 21.07 -9.73
C GLN A 464 -2.78 22.07 -9.97
N LEU A 465 -2.18 22.09 -11.16
CA LEU A 465 -1.19 23.10 -11.55
C LEU A 465 -1.75 24.52 -11.49
N LYS A 466 -2.97 24.74 -12.01
CA LYS A 466 -3.64 26.04 -11.92
C LYS A 466 -3.86 26.50 -10.48
N THR A 467 -4.18 25.56 -9.59
CA THR A 467 -4.43 25.84 -8.17
C THR A 467 -3.14 26.15 -7.40
N ASN A 468 -2.10 25.34 -7.60
CA ASN A 468 -0.87 25.41 -6.81
C ASN A 468 0.19 26.34 -7.42
N TYR A 469 0.24 26.44 -8.75
CA TYR A 469 1.27 27.15 -9.52
C TYR A 469 0.64 27.99 -10.66
N PRO A 470 -0.24 28.96 -10.35
CA PRO A 470 -1.02 29.69 -11.36
C PRO A 470 -0.14 30.40 -12.40
N THR A 471 0.98 30.98 -11.99
CA THR A 471 1.91 31.65 -12.92
C THR A 471 2.49 30.69 -13.95
N LEU A 472 2.87 29.47 -13.56
CA LEU A 472 3.37 28.46 -14.49
C LEU A 472 2.28 27.99 -15.44
N TYR A 473 1.07 27.77 -14.92
CA TYR A 473 -0.09 27.39 -15.72
C TYR A 473 -0.42 28.46 -16.78
N GLU A 474 -0.55 29.74 -16.38
CA GLU A 474 -0.93 30.83 -17.28
C GLU A 474 0.11 31.03 -18.40
N ARG A 475 1.41 30.87 -18.10
CA ARG A 475 2.49 30.98 -19.09
C ARG A 475 2.47 29.88 -20.15
N SER A 476 1.82 28.75 -19.87
CA SER A 476 1.72 27.61 -20.78
C SER A 476 0.28 27.37 -21.28
N LYS A 477 -0.64 28.31 -20.99
CA LYS A 477 -2.08 28.13 -21.16
C LYS A 477 -2.49 27.84 -22.60
N ASP A 478 -1.91 28.51 -23.58
CA ASP A 478 -2.15 28.29 -25.01
C ASP A 478 -1.87 26.85 -25.44
N LEU A 479 -0.76 26.25 -24.96
CA LEU A 479 -0.42 24.86 -25.25
C LEU A 479 -1.37 23.90 -24.52
N ILE A 480 -1.70 24.21 -23.26
CA ILE A 480 -2.62 23.41 -22.45
C ILE A 480 -4.03 23.41 -23.08
N ASP A 481 -4.53 24.57 -23.50
CA ASP A 481 -5.84 24.72 -24.15
C ASP A 481 -5.89 23.94 -25.48
N GLY A 482 -4.79 23.89 -26.23
CA GLY A 482 -4.67 23.07 -27.44
C GLY A 482 -4.58 21.57 -27.16
N PHE A 483 -3.99 21.18 -26.03
CA PHE A 483 -3.78 19.79 -25.64
C PHE A 483 -5.02 19.11 -25.08
N LEU A 484 -5.76 19.80 -24.19
CA LEU A 484 -6.87 19.23 -23.44
C LEU A 484 -7.97 18.60 -24.30
N PRO A 485 -8.39 19.18 -25.44
CA PRO A 485 -9.40 18.55 -26.30
C PRO A 485 -8.96 17.21 -26.88
N GLU A 486 -7.71 17.09 -27.33
CA GLU A 486 -7.17 15.82 -27.85
C GLU A 486 -6.95 14.81 -26.71
N LEU A 487 -6.50 15.28 -25.54
CA LEU A 487 -6.35 14.43 -24.38
C LEU A 487 -7.70 13.88 -23.89
N ALA A 488 -8.77 14.69 -23.93
CA ALA A 488 -10.10 14.25 -23.54
C ALA A 488 -10.63 13.13 -24.46
N LYS A 489 -10.34 13.19 -25.77
CA LYS A 489 -10.66 12.11 -26.70
C LYS A 489 -9.92 10.82 -26.32
N PHE A 490 -8.62 10.91 -26.05
CA PHE A 490 -7.83 9.77 -25.56
C PHE A 490 -8.42 9.19 -24.27
N GLU A 491 -8.73 10.03 -23.27
CA GLU A 491 -9.30 9.61 -22.00
C GLU A 491 -10.73 9.03 -22.12
N ARG A 492 -11.42 9.29 -23.24
CA ARG A 492 -12.74 8.74 -23.59
C ARG A 492 -12.69 7.52 -24.51
N ASN A 493 -11.50 7.07 -24.90
CA ASN A 493 -11.31 6.06 -25.95
C ASN A 493 -12.00 6.44 -27.27
N GLU A 494 -12.04 7.73 -27.59
CA GLU A 494 -12.50 8.27 -28.87
C GLU A 494 -11.35 8.31 -29.89
N ASN A 495 -11.64 8.66 -31.14
CA ASN A 495 -10.60 8.85 -32.16
C ASN A 495 -9.79 10.12 -31.86
N TYR A 496 -8.53 9.96 -31.48
CA TYR A 496 -7.56 11.03 -31.23
C TYR A 496 -6.34 10.89 -32.15
N ASN A 497 -5.58 11.97 -32.30
CA ASN A 497 -4.32 11.93 -33.03
C ASN A 497 -3.12 11.76 -32.06
N PRO A 498 -2.46 10.59 -32.01
CA PRO A 498 -1.39 10.34 -31.06
C PRO A 498 -0.15 11.21 -31.32
N GLN A 499 0.12 11.59 -32.57
CA GLN A 499 1.24 12.47 -32.90
C GLN A 499 1.01 13.90 -32.39
N ILE A 500 -0.23 14.40 -32.47
CA ILE A 500 -0.59 15.71 -31.91
C ILE A 500 -0.51 15.68 -30.38
N LEU A 501 -0.99 14.61 -29.76
CA LEU A 501 -0.95 14.44 -28.31
C LEU A 501 0.49 14.43 -27.79
N GLU A 502 1.36 13.62 -28.41
CA GLU A 502 2.78 13.54 -28.07
C GLU A 502 3.50 14.88 -28.31
N LYS A 503 3.19 15.57 -29.41
CA LYS A 503 3.72 16.90 -29.70
C LYS A 503 3.40 17.89 -28.58
N TYR A 504 2.12 18.04 -28.22
CA TYR A 504 1.70 18.94 -27.15
C TYR A 504 2.29 18.55 -25.80
N TYR A 505 2.34 17.25 -25.48
CA TYR A 505 2.93 16.77 -24.23
C TYR A 505 4.39 17.24 -24.09
N ARG A 506 5.19 17.07 -25.15
CA ARG A 506 6.57 17.56 -25.20
C ARG A 506 6.65 19.08 -25.11
N GLU A 507 5.84 19.79 -25.89
CA GLU A 507 5.83 21.26 -25.91
C GLU A 507 5.43 21.85 -24.55
N ILE A 508 4.49 21.23 -23.83
CA ILE A 508 4.09 21.63 -22.48
C ILE A 508 5.27 21.48 -21.51
N ILE A 509 5.95 20.34 -21.48
CA ILE A 509 7.13 20.16 -20.60
C ILE A 509 8.24 21.16 -20.96
N GLN A 510 8.51 21.34 -22.25
CA GLN A 510 9.49 22.34 -22.71
C GLN A 510 9.08 23.76 -22.31
N SER A 511 7.78 24.08 -22.34
CA SER A 511 7.28 25.40 -21.96
C SER A 511 7.48 25.72 -20.49
N PHE A 512 7.36 24.72 -19.59
CA PHE A 512 7.66 24.91 -18.17
C PHE A 512 9.12 25.29 -17.93
N ILE A 513 10.02 24.94 -18.86
CA ILE A 513 11.43 25.35 -18.84
C ILE A 513 11.58 26.72 -19.51
N VAL A 514 11.35 26.78 -20.83
CA VAL A 514 11.73 27.93 -21.68
C VAL A 514 10.96 29.20 -21.32
N ARG A 515 9.69 29.09 -20.93
CA ARG A 515 8.86 30.27 -20.60
C ARG A 515 9.05 30.75 -19.16
N ASN A 516 9.81 30.02 -18.34
CA ASN A 516 10.02 30.35 -16.92
C ASN A 516 11.46 30.64 -16.55
N ILE A 517 12.44 30.22 -17.36
CA ILE A 517 13.87 30.38 -17.10
C ILE A 517 14.36 31.83 -16.92
N ASN A 518 13.53 32.84 -17.21
CA ASN A 518 13.85 34.25 -16.95
C ASN A 518 13.51 34.69 -15.52
N ASP A 519 12.53 34.05 -14.88
CA ASP A 519 12.02 34.45 -13.56
C ASP A 519 12.21 33.37 -12.49
N HIS A 520 12.49 32.14 -12.92
CA HIS A 520 12.68 30.97 -12.06
C HIS A 520 13.95 30.23 -12.47
N GLU A 521 14.66 29.73 -11.47
CA GLU A 521 15.66 28.70 -11.70
C GLU A 521 14.94 27.38 -12.03
N VAL A 522 15.42 26.65 -13.04
CA VAL A 522 14.77 25.42 -13.49
C VAL A 522 15.71 24.24 -13.31
N TYR A 523 15.17 23.18 -12.73
CA TYR A 523 15.86 21.94 -12.40
C TYR A 523 15.18 20.74 -13.03
N LEU A 524 16.00 19.80 -13.49
CA LEU A 524 15.61 18.49 -13.96
C LEU A 524 16.22 17.45 -13.02
N THR A 525 15.43 16.51 -12.54
CA THR A 525 15.96 15.34 -11.82
C THR A 525 16.69 14.38 -12.77
N PRO A 526 17.54 13.47 -12.27
CA PRO A 526 18.46 12.70 -13.12
C PRO A 526 17.80 11.91 -14.25
N GLU A 527 16.63 11.32 -14.01
CA GLU A 527 15.88 10.56 -15.01
C GLU A 527 15.44 11.41 -16.21
N MET A 528 15.14 12.70 -16.00
CA MET A 528 14.82 13.62 -17.09
C MET A 528 16.02 13.86 -18.02
N VAL A 529 17.24 13.83 -17.50
CA VAL A 529 18.45 14.08 -18.29
C VAL A 529 19.01 12.78 -18.87
N GLU A 530 19.14 11.76 -18.03
CA GLU A 530 19.81 10.51 -18.37
C GLU A 530 18.95 9.58 -19.22
N VAL A 531 17.62 9.76 -19.20
CA VAL A 531 16.68 8.99 -20.01
C VAL A 531 16.04 9.89 -21.07
N GLU A 532 15.26 10.89 -20.66
CA GLU A 532 14.42 11.65 -21.61
C GLU A 532 15.23 12.50 -22.58
N MET A 533 16.22 13.26 -22.10
CA MET A 533 17.08 14.04 -23.00
C MET A 533 18.00 13.15 -23.83
N LYS A 534 18.58 12.11 -23.21
CA LYS A 534 19.47 11.16 -23.91
C LYS A 534 18.78 10.45 -25.07
N ASN A 535 17.49 10.13 -24.92
CA ASN A 535 16.68 9.49 -25.96
C ASN A 535 16.08 10.50 -26.96
N GLY A 536 16.37 11.80 -26.84
CA GLY A 536 15.83 12.85 -27.71
C GLY A 536 14.34 13.13 -27.48
N TRP A 537 13.80 12.74 -26.31
CA TRP A 537 12.42 13.06 -25.94
C TRP A 537 12.27 14.53 -25.54
N LEU A 538 13.15 14.98 -24.64
CA LEU A 538 13.28 16.39 -24.28
C LEU A 538 14.47 17.02 -25.01
N VAL A 539 14.20 18.00 -25.85
CA VAL A 539 15.23 18.77 -26.55
C VAL A 539 15.14 20.22 -26.11
N LEU A 540 16.24 20.78 -25.64
CA LEU A 540 16.33 22.19 -25.25
C LEU A 540 16.88 23.03 -26.41
N PRO A 541 16.50 24.31 -26.52
CA PRO A 541 17.14 25.24 -27.44
C PRO A 541 18.64 25.35 -27.18
N ASP A 542 19.45 25.60 -28.23
CA ASP A 542 20.92 25.70 -28.13
C ASP A 542 21.42 26.80 -27.16
N SER A 543 20.54 27.78 -26.86
CA SER A 543 20.81 28.83 -25.87
C SER A 543 20.73 28.36 -24.42
N LEU A 544 20.18 27.16 -24.17
CA LEU A 544 20.05 26.57 -22.84
C LEU A 544 21.00 25.38 -22.69
N ARG A 545 21.57 25.23 -21.50
CA ARG A 545 22.47 24.15 -21.15
C ARG A 545 22.06 23.51 -19.85
N VAL A 546 22.38 22.23 -19.71
CA VAL A 546 22.12 21.45 -18.52
C VAL A 546 23.44 21.23 -17.79
N ILE A 547 23.50 21.62 -16.52
CA ILE A 547 24.67 21.40 -15.67
C ILE A 547 24.26 20.58 -14.44
N PRO A 548 25.07 19.63 -13.96
CA PRO A 548 24.80 18.93 -12.71
C PRO A 548 24.76 19.91 -11.53
N ASP A 549 23.81 19.80 -10.61
CA ASP A 549 23.69 20.60 -9.39
C ASP A 549 23.20 19.74 -8.20
N LEU A 550 24.17 19.25 -7.42
CA LEU A 550 24.03 18.34 -6.27
C LEU A 550 23.22 17.07 -6.52
N PHE A 551 21.88 17.11 -6.39
CA PHE A 551 20.98 15.97 -6.60
C PHE A 551 20.27 16.00 -7.96
N MET A 552 20.33 17.15 -8.64
CA MET A 552 19.55 17.44 -9.83
C MET A 552 20.49 17.98 -10.91
N PHE A 553 19.90 18.45 -12.00
CA PHE A 553 20.56 19.20 -13.04
C PHE A 553 19.89 20.56 -13.18
N LYS A 554 20.68 21.63 -13.15
CA LYS A 554 20.23 23.00 -13.33
C LYS A 554 20.27 23.39 -14.81
N ILE A 555 19.25 24.10 -15.27
CA ILE A 555 19.21 24.72 -16.60
C ILE A 555 19.83 26.12 -16.52
N VAL A 556 20.80 26.41 -17.39
CA VAL A 556 21.52 27.70 -17.45
C VAL A 556 21.57 28.24 -18.87
N LYS A 557 21.81 29.56 -19.03
CA LYS A 557 21.91 30.25 -20.33
C LYS A 557 23.33 30.55 -20.76
N ASP A 558 24.29 30.22 -19.89
CA ASP A 558 25.68 30.60 -20.03
C ASP A 558 26.59 29.36 -19.97
N THR A 559 27.88 29.61 -20.09
CA THR A 559 28.94 28.60 -20.06
C THR A 559 29.84 28.74 -18.83
N PHE A 560 29.49 29.65 -17.93
CA PHE A 560 30.30 29.97 -16.78
C PHE A 560 30.26 28.85 -15.75
N TYR A 561 31.21 28.90 -14.83
CA TYR A 561 31.22 28.02 -13.69
C TYR A 561 30.13 28.43 -12.70
N HIS A 562 29.26 27.49 -12.32
CA HIS A 562 28.26 27.66 -11.28
C HIS A 562 28.70 26.90 -10.03
N PRO A 563 29.01 27.57 -8.91
CA PRO A 563 29.61 26.92 -7.74
C PRO A 563 28.64 26.02 -6.98
N LEU A 564 29.19 24.99 -6.32
CA LEU A 564 28.42 24.11 -5.45
C LEU A 564 28.02 24.87 -4.19
N LYS A 565 26.74 25.28 -4.10
CA LYS A 565 26.22 26.11 -3.00
C LYS A 565 26.07 25.34 -1.69
N ILE A 566 25.56 24.12 -1.76
CA ILE A 566 25.30 23.28 -0.58
C ILE A 566 26.31 22.13 -0.56
N LYS A 567 27.15 22.16 0.46
CA LYS A 567 28.21 21.17 0.67
C LYS A 567 27.85 20.17 1.77
N ASP A 568 26.97 20.54 2.70
CA ASP A 568 26.56 19.68 3.83
C ASP A 568 25.10 19.27 3.72
N TYR A 569 24.89 17.95 3.66
CA TYR A 569 23.61 17.29 3.83
C TYR A 569 23.89 15.90 4.41
N SER A 570 22.92 15.31 5.10
CA SER A 570 23.05 13.95 5.62
C SER A 570 21.83 13.13 5.23
N ILE A 571 22.08 11.95 4.67
CA ILE A 571 21.08 10.93 4.42
C ILE A 571 21.59 9.65 5.06
N ASN A 572 20.84 9.16 6.04
CA ASN A 572 21.10 7.94 6.79
C ASN A 572 20.48 6.78 6.02
N PHE A 573 21.28 6.10 5.20
CA PHE A 573 20.82 4.93 4.48
C PHE A 573 20.63 3.76 5.42
N ARG A 574 19.53 3.04 5.21
CA ARG A 574 19.30 1.77 5.87
C ARG A 574 20.34 0.75 5.42
N ASN A 575 20.71 -0.14 6.33
CA ASN A 575 21.54 -1.31 6.00
C ASN A 575 20.69 -2.45 5.42
N ASP A 576 19.93 -2.16 4.37
CA ASP A 576 19.19 -3.15 3.58
C ASP A 576 19.57 -3.07 2.11
N LYS A 577 19.32 -4.17 1.39
CA LYS A 577 19.53 -4.31 -0.06
C LYS A 577 18.20 -4.30 -0.81
N SER A 578 17.20 -3.59 -0.30
CA SER A 578 15.92 -3.48 -0.99
C SER A 578 16.07 -2.72 -2.31
N TYR A 579 15.20 -3.01 -3.27
CA TYR A 579 15.14 -2.29 -4.54
C TYR A 579 15.11 -0.77 -4.36
N TYR A 580 14.27 -0.27 -3.45
CA TYR A 580 14.13 1.17 -3.21
C TYR A 580 15.38 1.79 -2.56
N THR A 581 15.98 1.16 -1.55
CA THR A 581 17.20 1.67 -0.92
C THR A 581 18.35 1.71 -1.93
N GLU A 582 18.55 0.65 -2.71
CA GLU A 582 19.63 0.59 -3.70
C GLU A 582 19.40 1.55 -4.87
N THR A 583 18.15 1.71 -5.32
CA THR A 583 17.79 2.71 -6.35
C THR A 583 18.09 4.13 -5.87
N LEU A 584 17.72 4.45 -4.62
CA LEU A 584 18.00 5.76 -4.02
C LEU A 584 19.50 6.03 -3.88
N LYS A 585 20.27 5.04 -3.40
CA LYS A 585 21.75 5.14 -3.34
C LYS A 585 22.34 5.41 -4.72
N ASN A 586 21.93 4.64 -5.73
CA ASN A 586 22.43 4.78 -7.10
C ASN A 586 22.09 6.15 -7.69
N LEU A 587 20.87 6.66 -7.46
CA LEU A 587 20.46 7.98 -7.91
C LEU A 587 21.38 9.08 -7.35
N ILE A 588 21.67 9.03 -6.05
CA ILE A 588 22.53 10.00 -5.37
C ILE A 588 23.97 9.87 -5.84
N ILE A 589 24.49 8.63 -5.93
CA ILE A 589 25.84 8.35 -6.43
C ILE A 589 26.04 8.94 -7.82
N THR A 590 25.11 8.66 -8.75
CA THR A 590 25.22 9.14 -10.13
C THR A 590 25.19 10.66 -10.19
N ALA A 591 24.29 11.32 -9.45
CA ALA A 591 24.24 12.77 -9.37
C ALA A 591 25.55 13.37 -8.84
N HIS A 592 26.15 12.75 -7.82
CA HIS A 592 27.42 13.20 -7.23
C HIS A 592 28.62 13.00 -8.16
N ILE A 593 28.68 11.88 -8.88
CA ILE A 593 29.72 11.64 -9.89
C ILE A 593 29.61 12.70 -11.00
N ASN A 594 28.39 12.94 -11.52
CA ASN A 594 28.16 13.94 -12.54
C ASN A 594 28.59 15.34 -12.07
N ARG A 595 28.25 15.72 -10.83
CA ARG A 595 28.70 17.00 -10.26
C ARG A 595 30.21 17.06 -10.02
N ALA A 596 30.83 15.99 -9.53
CA ALA A 596 32.28 15.97 -9.30
C ALA A 596 33.07 16.11 -10.61
N LEU A 597 32.61 15.48 -11.69
CA LEU A 597 33.17 15.65 -13.04
C LEU A 597 33.02 17.09 -13.55
N TYR A 598 31.88 17.75 -13.25
CA TYR A 598 31.67 19.16 -13.55
C TYR A 598 32.66 20.04 -12.79
N GLU A 599 32.82 19.85 -11.48
CA GLU A 599 33.81 20.58 -10.66
C GLU A 599 35.24 20.44 -11.22
N LEU A 600 35.64 19.21 -11.55
CA LEU A 600 36.95 18.95 -12.15
C LEU A 600 37.18 19.68 -13.46
N ARG A 601 36.17 19.75 -14.33
CA ARG A 601 36.26 20.46 -15.61
C ARG A 601 36.59 21.94 -15.42
N PHE A 602 36.18 22.53 -14.30
CA PHE A 602 36.47 23.93 -13.94
C PHE A 602 37.63 24.08 -12.96
N GLY A 603 38.44 23.03 -12.78
CA GLY A 603 39.64 23.06 -11.93
C GLY A 603 39.37 23.04 -10.43
N LYS A 604 38.13 22.71 -10.01
CA LYS A 604 37.68 22.70 -8.61
C LYS A 604 37.89 21.34 -7.96
N LYS A 605 39.17 21.00 -7.75
CA LYS A 605 39.57 19.68 -7.24
C LYS A 605 39.05 19.38 -5.83
N ASP A 606 39.06 20.37 -4.94
CA ASP A 606 38.62 20.18 -3.56
C ASP A 606 37.10 19.95 -3.48
N GLU A 607 36.31 20.70 -4.26
CA GLU A 607 34.88 20.46 -4.41
C GLU A 607 34.57 19.07 -4.98
N ALA A 608 35.33 18.63 -6.00
CA ALA A 608 35.18 17.30 -6.57
C ALA A 608 35.47 16.19 -5.53
N LYS A 609 36.53 16.35 -4.72
CA LYS A 609 36.88 15.40 -3.65
C LYS A 609 35.77 15.25 -2.62
N ILE A 610 35.16 16.36 -2.17
CA ILE A 610 34.05 16.32 -1.21
C ILE A 610 32.89 15.44 -1.74
N LEU A 611 32.59 15.53 -3.02
CA LEU A 611 31.52 14.72 -3.64
C LEU A 611 31.92 13.25 -3.79
N VAL A 612 33.19 12.99 -4.15
CA VAL A 612 33.74 11.62 -4.22
C VAL A 612 33.74 10.95 -2.84
N ASP A 613 34.11 11.67 -1.78
CA ASP A 613 34.06 11.17 -0.40
C ASP A 613 32.64 10.72 -0.03
N LYS A 614 31.61 11.49 -0.44
CA LYS A 614 30.21 11.11 -0.24
C LYS A 614 29.83 9.86 -1.03
N VAL A 615 30.28 9.75 -2.29
CA VAL A 615 30.06 8.55 -3.12
C VAL A 615 30.68 7.31 -2.46
N LEU A 616 31.94 7.40 -2.05
CA LEU A 616 32.66 6.29 -1.39
C LEU A 616 32.07 5.96 -0.02
N LYS A 617 31.50 6.92 0.70
CA LYS A 617 30.75 6.66 1.94
C LYS A 617 29.48 5.84 1.69
N ILE A 618 28.79 6.07 0.58
CA ILE A 618 27.57 5.32 0.21
C ILE A 618 27.92 3.94 -0.34
N ASN A 619 28.90 3.87 -1.23
CA ASN A 619 29.39 2.62 -1.82
C ASN A 619 30.93 2.62 -1.90
N PRO A 620 31.62 2.04 -0.90
CA PRO A 620 33.08 1.98 -0.87
C PRO A 620 33.72 1.16 -2.00
N GLN A 621 32.94 0.30 -2.66
CA GLN A 621 33.42 -0.61 -3.70
C GLN A 621 33.16 -0.10 -5.13
N ILE A 622 32.61 1.09 -5.28
CA ILE A 622 32.28 1.63 -6.59
C ILE A 622 33.55 1.94 -7.40
N GLN A 623 33.53 1.56 -8.68
CA GLN A 623 34.57 1.97 -9.61
C GLN A 623 34.32 3.41 -10.07
N LEU A 624 35.19 4.33 -9.65
CA LEU A 624 35.12 5.72 -10.07
C LEU A 624 35.59 5.87 -11.54
N PRO A 625 35.05 6.84 -12.29
CA PRO A 625 35.61 7.25 -13.57
C PRO A 625 37.10 7.60 -13.46
N GLU A 626 37.92 7.22 -14.44
CA GLU A 626 39.38 7.43 -14.42
C GLU A 626 39.79 8.88 -14.10
N THR A 627 39.02 9.85 -14.61
CA THR A 627 39.23 11.28 -14.35
C THR A 627 39.09 11.64 -12.87
N LEU A 628 38.15 11.02 -12.15
CA LEU A 628 37.99 11.21 -10.70
C LEU A 628 39.02 10.39 -9.92
N THR A 629 39.41 9.21 -10.39
CA THR A 629 40.50 8.43 -9.79
C THR A 629 41.82 9.18 -9.84
N SER A 630 42.08 10.02 -10.84
CA SER A 630 43.34 10.77 -10.94
C SER A 630 43.55 11.84 -9.85
N ILE A 631 42.49 12.20 -9.12
CA ILE A 631 42.55 13.22 -8.06
C ILE A 631 42.42 12.63 -6.65
N TYR A 632 42.21 11.33 -6.53
CA TYR A 632 42.04 10.60 -5.27
C TYR A 632 43.11 9.52 -5.16
#